data_AF-A0A848UJ72-F1
#
_entry.id   AF-A0A848UJ72-F1
#
_cell.length_a   1.000
_cell.length_b   1.000
_cell.length_c   1.000
_cell.angle_alpha   90.00
_cell.angle_beta   90.00
_cell.angle_gamma   90.00
#
_symmetry.space_group_name_H-M   'P 1'
#
loop_
_entity.id
_entity.type
_entity.pdbx_description
1 polymer ?
#
loop_
_entity_poly.entity_id
_entity_poly.type
_entity_poly.pdbx_seq_one_letter_code
_entity_poly.pdbx_strand_id
1 'polypeptide(L)'
;MTPTTISRSTFGLVAALALVAGCGATTASDTPPTTTENTDDVGGFGAPAAAPGEFDDLPGVTMTGRVDLTDDGCWYLTGNGDRALLITPVGTRLGDDGTSLVTGEGVTIADGDRVDATGGFVETDSLPGGADGRWGNYVAFCAPSNRFVAVTGSIGPAFDPADVDLEALAGDLAASVFTVDRGCGYGFATGDDGQRWALRIDHTPPEPPTASRIVLPDERFEVTVTTGAHLFANHCDDAIEWFEPEPVVAARWPVTAGSFDYPVVDTTTGGCAGESVTTVLTGATVQTPIGPVDLEPIEITNEAFGCFAG
;
A
#
# COMPACT_ATOMS: atom_id res chain seq x y z
N MET A 1 26.24 -21.81 -45.58
CA MET A 1 25.88 -21.01 -44.39
C MET A 1 26.68 -21.55 -43.23
N THR A 2 27.70 -20.80 -42.84
CA THR A 2 28.67 -21.15 -41.80
C THR A 2 28.07 -20.83 -40.43
N PRO A 3 28.12 -21.73 -39.44
CA PRO A 3 27.64 -21.41 -38.10
C PRO A 3 28.71 -20.63 -37.32
N THR A 4 28.31 -19.50 -36.77
CA THR A 4 29.11 -18.70 -35.85
C THR A 4 28.90 -19.22 -34.43
N THR A 5 29.95 -19.80 -33.87
CA THR A 5 30.08 -20.16 -32.45
C THR A 5 30.42 -18.91 -31.66
N ILE A 6 29.63 -18.54 -30.65
CA ILE A 6 29.98 -17.49 -29.67
C ILE A 6 30.34 -18.15 -28.33
N SER A 7 31.55 -17.80 -27.89
CA SER A 7 32.27 -18.25 -26.72
C SER A 7 31.65 -17.75 -25.41
N ARG A 8 31.55 -18.64 -24.41
CA ARG A 8 31.25 -18.31 -23.01
C ARG A 8 32.52 -17.81 -22.32
N SER A 9 32.49 -16.59 -21.76
CA SER A 9 33.55 -16.08 -20.89
C SER A 9 33.20 -16.35 -19.43
N THR A 10 34.05 -17.17 -18.81
CA THR A 10 34.13 -17.45 -17.37
C THR A 10 34.64 -16.21 -16.63
N PHE A 11 33.85 -15.65 -15.71
CA PHE A 11 34.37 -14.67 -14.75
C PHE A 11 34.97 -15.39 -13.54
N GLY A 12 36.24 -15.08 -13.29
CA GLY A 12 37.08 -15.69 -12.28
C GLY A 12 36.76 -15.19 -10.86
N LEU A 13 36.75 -16.17 -9.96
CA LEU A 13 36.80 -16.05 -8.51
C LEU A 13 38.17 -15.47 -8.09
N VAL A 14 38.19 -14.38 -7.31
CA VAL A 14 39.36 -13.98 -6.51
C VAL A 14 38.93 -13.71 -5.08
N ALA A 15 39.46 -14.53 -4.18
CA ALA A 15 39.33 -14.40 -2.74
C ALA A 15 40.34 -13.38 -2.17
N ALA A 16 39.95 -12.67 -1.11
CA ALA A 16 40.91 -12.07 -0.19
C ALA A 16 40.39 -12.21 1.26
N LEU A 17 41.03 -13.14 1.96
CA LEU A 17 40.96 -13.38 3.40
C LEU A 17 41.77 -12.27 4.10
N ALA A 18 41.21 -11.62 5.12
CA ALA A 18 41.98 -10.84 6.07
C ALA A 18 41.49 -11.15 7.50
N LEU A 19 42.19 -12.10 8.14
CA LEU A 19 42.13 -12.32 9.58
C LEU A 19 43.04 -11.30 10.26
N VAL A 20 42.45 -10.44 11.11
CA VAL A 20 43.21 -9.66 12.10
C VAL A 20 42.73 -10.10 13.48
N ALA A 21 43.59 -10.87 14.15
CA ALA A 21 43.49 -11.14 15.57
C ALA A 21 44.15 -9.97 16.33
N GLY A 22 43.41 -9.35 17.24
CA GLY A 22 43.90 -8.29 18.12
C GLY A 22 43.36 -8.47 19.53
N CYS A 23 44.24 -8.87 20.44
CA CYS A 23 44.02 -8.93 21.89
C CYS A 23 43.73 -7.54 22.50
N GLY A 24 42.79 -7.53 23.43
CA GLY A 24 43.00 -6.91 24.74
C GLY A 24 42.68 -5.42 24.90
N ALA A 25 41.47 -5.13 25.39
CA ALA A 25 41.24 -4.06 26.36
C ALA A 25 39.93 -4.32 27.12
N THR A 26 40.05 -4.78 28.36
CA THR A 26 38.99 -4.66 29.37
C THR A 26 38.75 -3.18 29.64
N THR A 27 37.58 -2.68 29.25
CA THR A 27 37.06 -1.38 29.69
C THR A 27 35.62 -1.55 30.18
N ALA A 28 35.23 -0.63 31.06
CA ALA A 28 34.16 -0.69 32.03
C ALA A 28 32.84 -1.34 31.57
N SER A 29 32.24 -2.06 32.51
CA SER A 29 30.82 -2.43 32.51
C SER A 29 29.99 -1.15 32.57
N ASP A 30 29.68 -0.56 31.42
CA ASP A 30 28.59 0.38 31.28
C ASP A 30 27.30 -0.38 31.59
N THR A 31 26.82 -0.23 32.81
CA THR A 31 25.42 -0.53 33.12
C THR A 31 24.61 0.41 32.23
N PRO A 32 23.76 -0.10 31.31
CA PRO A 32 22.88 0.78 30.55
C PRO A 32 22.14 1.65 31.56
N PRO A 33 22.03 2.97 31.36
CA PRO A 33 21.14 3.75 32.18
C PRO A 33 19.78 3.07 32.06
N THR A 34 19.29 2.58 33.21
CA THR A 34 17.90 2.21 33.35
C THR A 34 17.18 3.53 33.14
N THR A 35 16.77 3.80 31.90
CA THR A 35 15.83 4.88 31.60
C THR A 35 14.64 4.56 32.48
N THR A 36 14.58 5.27 33.59
CA THR A 36 13.40 5.31 34.43
C THR A 36 12.39 5.92 33.49
N GLU A 37 11.52 5.08 32.92
CA GLU A 37 10.34 5.55 32.19
C GLU A 37 9.74 6.65 33.05
N ASN A 38 9.66 7.83 32.45
CA ASN A 38 9.00 8.96 33.04
C ASN A 38 7.50 8.61 33.05
N THR A 39 7.10 7.77 34.00
CA THR A 39 5.73 7.30 34.22
C THR A 39 4.88 8.37 34.94
N ASP A 40 5.41 9.58 35.08
CA ASP A 40 4.66 10.74 35.58
C ASP A 40 3.65 11.29 34.55
N ASP A 41 3.54 10.68 33.35
CA ASP A 41 2.55 11.04 32.32
C ASP A 41 1.32 10.10 32.29
N VAL A 42 1.11 9.30 33.35
CA VAL A 42 -0.01 8.32 33.43
C VAL A 42 -1.30 8.96 33.96
N GLY A 43 -1.39 10.30 33.95
CA GLY A 43 -2.51 11.05 34.55
C GLY A 43 -3.15 12.14 33.70
N GLY A 44 -2.74 12.37 32.45
CA GLY A 44 -3.35 13.40 31.61
C GLY A 44 -2.96 13.31 30.14
N PHE A 45 -3.91 13.61 29.26
CA PHE A 45 -3.79 14.14 27.88
C PHE A 45 -2.54 13.77 27.04
N GLY A 46 -1.94 12.59 27.20
CA GLY A 46 -0.80 12.14 26.39
C GLY A 46 -1.24 11.50 25.08
N ALA A 47 -0.29 11.25 24.18
CA ALA A 47 -0.57 10.46 22.98
C ALA A 47 -1.01 9.04 23.40
N PRO A 48 -2.05 8.46 22.78
CA PRO A 48 -2.54 7.12 23.11
C PRO A 48 -1.63 6.04 22.52
N ALA A 49 -0.36 6.01 22.93
CA ALA A 49 0.64 5.09 22.39
C ALA A 49 0.58 3.71 23.06
N ALA A 50 0.63 2.66 22.23
CA ALA A 50 0.80 1.28 22.65
C ALA A 50 2.10 1.09 23.46
N ALA A 51 2.07 0.15 24.42
CA ALA A 51 3.29 -0.32 25.06
C ALA A 51 4.02 -1.33 24.15
N PRO A 52 5.35 -1.49 24.29
CA PRO A 52 6.10 -2.51 23.56
C PRO A 52 5.49 -3.92 23.75
N GLY A 53 5.21 -4.63 22.66
CA GLY A 53 4.68 -5.99 22.68
C GLY A 53 3.17 -6.11 22.93
N GLU A 54 2.46 -4.99 23.12
CA GLU A 54 1.05 -5.02 23.53
C GLU A 54 0.09 -5.51 22.42
N PHE A 55 0.46 -5.29 21.16
CA PHE A 55 -0.40 -5.54 20.00
C PHE A 55 0.36 -6.18 18.81
N ASP A 56 1.48 -6.87 19.09
CA ASP A 56 2.34 -7.45 18.04
C ASP A 56 1.64 -8.53 17.20
N ASP A 57 0.56 -9.13 17.73
CA ASP A 57 -0.21 -10.19 17.07
C ASP A 57 -1.36 -9.65 16.19
N LEU A 58 -1.54 -8.33 16.09
CA LEU A 58 -2.62 -7.77 15.27
C LEU A 58 -2.38 -8.06 13.77
N PRO A 59 -3.44 -8.33 13.00
CA PRO A 59 -3.32 -8.40 11.56
C PRO A 59 -2.80 -7.04 11.05
N GLY A 60 -1.84 -7.04 10.13
CA GLY A 60 -1.29 -5.83 9.53
C GLY A 60 -2.19 -5.28 8.42
N VAL A 61 -3.43 -4.93 8.74
CA VAL A 61 -4.39 -4.33 7.80
C VAL A 61 -3.97 -2.89 7.50
N THR A 62 -4.03 -2.50 6.23
CA THR A 62 -3.82 -1.11 5.83
C THR A 62 -5.09 -0.32 6.09
N MET A 63 -4.96 0.85 6.73
CA MET A 63 -6.05 1.78 7.00
C MET A 63 -5.70 3.15 6.43
N THR A 64 -6.66 3.81 5.80
CA THR A 64 -6.50 5.19 5.35
C THR A 64 -7.58 6.06 5.99
N GLY A 65 -7.20 7.25 6.45
CA GLY A 65 -8.16 8.17 7.05
C GLY A 65 -7.57 9.53 7.36
N ARG A 66 -8.26 10.29 8.20
CA ARG A 66 -7.78 11.51 8.83
C ARG A 66 -7.61 11.30 10.31
N VAL A 67 -6.56 11.87 10.88
CA VAL A 67 -6.39 11.92 12.33
C VAL A 67 -7.14 13.12 12.86
N ASP A 68 -8.08 12.91 13.79
CA ASP A 68 -8.85 13.99 14.41
C ASP A 68 -8.59 14.05 15.92
N LEU A 69 -8.27 15.24 16.44
CA LEU A 69 -8.17 15.55 17.86
C LEU A 69 -9.45 16.25 18.34
N THR A 70 -10.12 15.70 19.35
CA THR A 70 -11.27 16.38 19.97
C THR A 70 -10.85 17.43 20.99
N ASP A 71 -11.78 18.33 21.33
CA ASP A 71 -11.62 19.30 22.44
C ASP A 71 -11.33 18.61 23.79
N ASP A 72 -11.77 17.36 23.96
CA ASP A 72 -11.51 16.52 25.14
C ASP A 72 -10.14 15.80 25.08
N GLY A 73 -9.33 16.05 24.05
CA GLY A 73 -7.99 15.49 23.90
C GLY A 73 -7.94 14.05 23.38
N CYS A 74 -9.03 13.56 22.78
CA CYS A 74 -9.13 12.21 22.28
C CYS A 74 -8.78 12.16 20.79
N TRP A 75 -7.91 11.22 20.42
CA TRP A 75 -7.46 11.03 19.05
C TRP A 75 -8.28 9.96 18.35
N TYR A 76 -8.68 10.22 17.12
CA TYR A 76 -9.45 9.31 16.30
C TYR A 76 -8.87 9.19 14.91
N LEU A 77 -9.13 8.05 14.29
CA LEU A 77 -9.03 7.87 12.85
C LEU A 77 -10.45 7.99 12.26
N THR A 78 -10.62 8.88 11.30
CA THR A 78 -11.91 9.15 10.63
C THR A 78 -11.78 8.87 9.13
N GLY A 79 -12.71 8.10 8.56
CA GLY A 79 -12.66 7.68 7.16
C GLY A 79 -14.00 7.06 6.74
N ASN A 80 -14.41 7.25 5.47
CA ASN A 80 -15.63 6.67 4.89
C ASN A 80 -16.94 6.94 5.68
N GLY A 81 -17.00 8.04 6.44
CA GLY A 81 -18.15 8.39 7.29
C GLY A 81 -18.12 7.76 8.68
N ASP A 82 -17.13 6.90 8.95
CA ASP A 82 -16.89 6.25 10.23
C ASP A 82 -15.75 6.89 11.01
N ARG A 83 -15.71 6.58 12.31
CA ARG A 83 -14.73 7.10 13.25
C ARG A 83 -14.36 6.06 14.30
N ALA A 84 -13.06 5.77 14.44
CA ALA A 84 -12.52 4.84 15.41
C ALA A 84 -11.56 5.56 16.37
N LEU A 85 -11.62 5.22 17.66
CA LEU A 85 -10.66 5.76 18.63
C LEU A 85 -9.27 5.23 18.26
N LEU A 86 -8.27 6.11 18.20
CA LEU A 86 -6.93 5.77 17.73
C LEU A 86 -6.03 5.40 18.91
N ILE A 87 -5.35 4.27 18.78
CA ILE A 87 -4.20 3.86 19.58
C ILE A 87 -2.99 3.85 18.66
N THR A 88 -2.04 4.74 18.91
CA THR A 88 -0.89 5.00 18.05
C THR A 88 0.25 4.00 18.31
N PRO A 89 1.24 3.88 17.39
CA PRO A 89 2.35 2.96 17.58
C PRO A 89 3.21 3.31 18.80
N VAL A 90 4.00 2.33 19.24
CA VAL A 90 4.96 2.49 20.33
C VAL A 90 5.90 3.67 20.07
N GLY A 91 6.17 4.45 21.12
CA GLY A 91 7.07 5.60 21.04
C GLY A 91 6.44 6.87 20.47
N THR A 92 5.16 6.83 20.07
CA THR A 92 4.42 8.04 19.70
C THR A 92 4.22 8.93 20.93
N ARG A 93 4.42 10.23 20.76
CA ARG A 93 4.27 11.25 21.79
C ARG A 93 3.48 12.43 21.23
N LEU A 94 3.00 13.32 22.10
CA LEU A 94 2.52 14.61 21.62
C LEU A 94 3.68 15.48 21.13
N GLY A 95 3.42 16.25 20.08
CA GLY A 95 4.28 17.34 19.66
C GLY A 95 4.24 18.50 20.65
N ASP A 96 5.21 19.41 20.50
CA ASP A 96 5.37 20.55 21.41
C ASP A 96 4.20 21.57 21.29
N ASP A 97 3.41 21.48 20.22
CA ASP A 97 2.20 22.27 19.99
C ASP A 97 0.98 21.74 20.77
N GLY A 98 1.05 20.52 21.31
CA GLY A 98 -0.06 19.85 22.00
C GLY A 98 -1.20 19.40 21.07
N THR A 99 -1.07 19.60 19.76
CA THR A 99 -2.10 19.32 18.74
C THR A 99 -1.59 18.44 17.61
N SER A 100 -0.39 17.88 17.75
CA SER A 100 0.20 16.93 16.83
C SER A 100 0.69 15.67 17.55
N LEU A 101 0.77 14.58 16.81
CA LEU A 101 1.43 13.34 17.20
C LEU A 101 2.81 13.32 16.54
N VAL A 102 3.85 12.96 17.30
CA VAL A 102 5.18 12.67 16.78
C VAL A 102 5.46 11.20 16.98
N THR A 103 5.57 10.44 15.89
CA THR A 103 5.81 8.99 15.93
C THR A 103 7.21 8.68 16.47
N GLY A 104 7.46 7.41 16.84
CA GLY A 104 8.80 6.96 17.24
C GLY A 104 9.88 7.18 16.17
N GLU A 105 9.48 7.33 14.90
CA GLU A 105 10.37 7.62 13.77
C GLU A 105 10.56 9.12 13.53
N GLY A 106 9.88 9.98 14.30
CA GLY A 106 9.96 11.44 14.19
C GLY A 106 9.00 12.06 13.17
N VAL A 107 8.08 11.28 12.59
CA VAL A 107 7.04 11.80 11.70
C VAL A 107 6.03 12.60 12.54
N THR A 108 5.73 13.82 12.10
CA THR A 108 4.73 14.68 12.75
C THR A 108 3.40 14.58 11.99
N ILE A 109 2.31 14.32 12.71
CA ILE A 109 0.95 14.20 12.20
C ILE A 109 0.09 15.19 12.99
N ALA A 110 -0.42 16.21 12.31
CA ALA A 110 -1.31 17.20 12.91
C ALA A 110 -2.77 16.72 12.91
N ASP A 111 -3.59 17.37 13.73
CA ASP A 111 -5.05 17.30 13.62
C ASP A 111 -5.52 17.67 12.21
N GLY A 112 -6.36 16.82 11.61
CA GLY A 112 -6.90 16.91 10.27
C GLY A 112 -6.04 16.29 9.16
N ASP A 113 -4.79 15.89 9.44
CA ASP A 113 -3.89 15.29 8.45
C ASP A 113 -4.44 13.97 7.93
N ARG A 114 -4.25 13.73 6.62
CA ARG A 114 -4.51 12.42 6.03
C ARG A 114 -3.35 11.49 6.36
N VAL A 115 -3.68 10.28 6.77
CA VAL A 115 -2.71 9.26 7.14
C VAL A 115 -2.97 7.94 6.44
N ASP A 116 -1.89 7.23 6.17
CA ASP A 116 -1.90 5.80 5.93
C ASP A 116 -1.31 5.12 7.17
N ALA A 117 -1.96 4.08 7.63
CA ALA A 117 -1.57 3.32 8.81
C ALA A 117 -1.59 1.82 8.52
N THR A 118 -0.80 1.06 9.25
CA THR A 118 -0.91 -0.40 9.29
C THR A 118 -1.24 -0.84 10.70
N GLY A 119 -2.12 -1.82 10.87
CA GLY A 119 -2.58 -2.31 12.17
C GLY A 119 -3.94 -2.98 12.05
N GLY A 120 -4.76 -2.92 13.10
CA GLY A 120 -6.07 -3.58 13.07
C GLY A 120 -7.09 -2.97 14.01
N PHE A 121 -8.32 -3.47 13.91
CA PHE A 121 -9.42 -3.10 14.79
C PHE A 121 -9.54 -4.09 15.93
N VAL A 122 -9.57 -3.57 17.16
CA VAL A 122 -9.71 -4.38 18.37
C VAL A 122 -11.06 -4.07 19.01
N GLU A 123 -11.84 -5.10 19.33
CA GLU A 123 -13.06 -4.93 20.13
C GLU A 123 -12.70 -4.36 21.50
N THR A 124 -13.44 -3.36 21.96
CA THR A 124 -13.18 -2.66 23.23
C THR A 124 -13.04 -3.62 24.41
N ASP A 125 -13.88 -4.66 24.49
CA ASP A 125 -13.85 -5.66 25.56
C ASP A 125 -12.64 -6.60 25.51
N SER A 126 -11.95 -6.66 24.37
CA SER A 126 -10.76 -7.49 24.14
C SER A 126 -9.45 -6.72 24.36
N LEU A 127 -9.52 -5.43 24.72
CA LEU A 127 -8.32 -4.63 24.97
C LEU A 127 -7.53 -5.15 26.18
N PRO A 128 -6.19 -5.07 26.16
CA PRO A 128 -5.35 -5.49 27.28
C PRO A 128 -5.78 -4.88 28.62
N GLY A 129 -5.99 -5.74 29.62
CA GLY A 129 -6.49 -5.37 30.95
C GLY A 129 -8.01 -5.26 31.06
N GLY A 130 -8.76 -5.43 29.97
CA GLY A 130 -10.24 -5.37 29.95
C GLY A 130 -10.79 -3.99 30.31
N ALA A 131 -12.04 -3.95 30.78
CA ALA A 131 -12.77 -2.72 31.10
C ALA A 131 -12.08 -1.84 32.16
N ASP A 132 -11.39 -2.46 33.13
CA ASP A 132 -10.67 -1.76 34.20
C ASP A 132 -9.21 -1.42 33.81
N GLY A 133 -8.76 -1.86 32.63
CA GLY A 133 -7.41 -1.63 32.12
C GLY A 133 -7.18 -0.18 31.66
N ARG A 134 -5.93 0.15 31.32
CA ARG A 134 -5.55 1.48 30.77
C ARG A 134 -6.44 1.86 29.59
N TRP A 135 -6.60 0.95 28.63
CA TRP A 135 -7.38 1.20 27.43
C TRP A 135 -8.89 1.17 27.68
N GLY A 136 -9.38 0.32 28.57
CA GLY A 136 -10.78 0.34 29.00
C GLY A 136 -11.17 1.71 29.56
N ASN A 137 -10.33 2.31 30.39
CA ASN A 137 -10.52 3.67 30.90
C ASN A 137 -10.44 4.74 29.79
N TYR A 138 -9.48 4.63 28.87
CA TYR A 138 -9.35 5.55 27.73
C TYR A 138 -10.59 5.51 26.83
N VAL A 139 -11.10 4.32 26.50
CA VAL A 139 -12.32 4.15 25.70
C VAL A 139 -13.55 4.64 26.45
N ALA A 140 -13.70 4.31 27.74
CA ALA A 140 -14.83 4.78 28.54
C ALA A 140 -14.92 6.31 28.62
N PHE A 141 -13.76 6.99 28.62
CA PHE A 141 -13.69 8.45 28.59
C PHE A 141 -13.97 9.02 27.20
N CYS A 142 -13.23 8.58 26.19
CA CYS A 142 -13.27 9.19 24.86
C CYS A 142 -14.47 8.72 24.03
N ALA A 143 -14.77 7.43 24.04
CA ALA A 143 -15.70 6.84 23.09
C ALA A 143 -16.49 5.69 23.73
N PRO A 144 -17.32 5.94 24.76
CA PRO A 144 -18.01 4.88 25.51
C PRO A 144 -18.99 4.06 24.68
N SER A 145 -19.37 4.54 23.50
CA SER A 145 -20.23 3.83 22.54
C SER A 145 -19.45 3.08 21.44
N ASN A 146 -18.12 3.24 21.35
CA ASN A 146 -17.33 2.59 20.32
C ASN A 146 -17.16 1.11 20.63
N ARG A 147 -17.59 0.26 19.70
CA ARG A 147 -17.37 -1.18 19.76
C ARG A 147 -15.91 -1.55 19.46
N PHE A 148 -15.26 -0.77 18.61
CA PHE A 148 -13.90 -1.03 18.14
C PHE A 148 -13.01 0.20 18.28
N VAL A 149 -11.72 -0.06 18.47
CA VAL A 149 -10.64 0.93 18.40
C VAL A 149 -9.69 0.57 17.26
N ALA A 150 -9.15 1.59 16.59
CA ALA A 150 -8.10 1.42 15.59
C ALA A 150 -6.76 1.40 16.31
N VAL A 151 -6.04 0.29 16.21
CA VAL A 151 -4.70 0.13 16.78
C VAL A 151 -3.70 0.06 15.65
N THR A 152 -2.76 1.00 15.61
CA THR A 152 -1.79 1.11 14.52
C THR A 152 -0.41 0.62 14.98
N GLY A 153 0.21 -0.26 14.20
CA GLY A 153 1.63 -0.61 14.31
C GLY A 153 2.56 0.36 13.56
N SER A 154 2.04 1.04 12.53
CA SER A 154 2.68 2.21 11.91
C SER A 154 1.63 3.23 11.48
N ILE A 155 2.00 4.50 11.44
CA ILE A 155 1.15 5.60 10.96
C ILE A 155 2.06 6.68 10.38
N GLY A 156 1.71 7.18 9.19
CA GLY A 156 2.45 8.23 8.51
C GLY A 156 1.54 9.06 7.60
N PRO A 157 2.06 10.15 7.02
CA PRO A 157 1.30 10.96 6.07
C PRO A 157 0.84 10.08 4.90
N ALA A 158 -0.44 10.21 4.54
CA ALA A 158 -0.95 9.59 3.33
C ALA A 158 -0.33 10.25 2.10
N PHE A 159 -0.29 9.50 0.99
CA PHE A 159 0.08 10.06 -0.30
C PHE A 159 -0.85 11.21 -0.72
N ASP A 160 -0.28 12.39 -0.99
CA ASP A 160 -0.99 13.52 -1.58
C ASP A 160 -0.63 13.66 -3.07
N PRO A 161 -1.59 13.48 -4.00
CA PRO A 161 -1.32 13.64 -5.42
C PRO A 161 -0.90 15.07 -5.80
N ALA A 162 -1.16 16.07 -4.96
CA ALA A 162 -0.74 17.45 -5.19
C ALA A 162 0.77 17.66 -5.01
N ASP A 163 1.44 16.80 -4.23
CA ASP A 163 2.89 16.89 -3.96
C ASP A 163 3.75 16.21 -5.04
N VAL A 164 3.10 15.68 -6.07
CA VAL A 164 3.75 14.86 -7.10
C VAL A 164 4.29 15.71 -8.24
N ASP A 165 5.60 15.59 -8.49
CA ASP A 165 6.23 16.09 -9.72
C ASP A 165 5.95 15.12 -10.89
N LEU A 166 4.95 15.45 -11.71
CA LEU A 166 4.53 14.64 -12.86
C LEU A 166 5.62 14.49 -13.92
N GLU A 167 6.53 15.46 -14.07
CA GLU A 167 7.63 15.37 -15.03
C GLU A 167 8.67 14.36 -14.55
N ALA A 168 9.03 14.42 -13.27
CA ALA A 168 9.91 13.43 -12.65
C ALA A 168 9.31 12.02 -12.71
N LEU A 169 8.00 11.88 -12.39
CA LEU A 169 7.30 10.59 -12.49
C LEU A 169 7.35 10.01 -13.90
N ALA A 170 7.10 10.83 -14.92
CA ALA A 170 7.12 10.35 -16.30
C ALA A 170 8.53 9.89 -16.72
N GLY A 171 9.58 10.50 -16.18
CA GLY A 171 10.97 10.04 -16.37
C GLY A 171 11.26 8.68 -15.74
N ASP A 172 10.61 8.35 -14.62
CA ASP A 172 10.77 7.07 -13.91
C ASP A 172 10.03 5.92 -14.58
N LEU A 173 8.96 6.20 -15.35
CA LEU A 173 8.07 5.19 -15.92
C LEU A 173 8.82 4.13 -16.75
N ALA A 174 9.80 4.53 -17.54
CA ALA A 174 10.56 3.59 -18.38
C ALA A 174 11.34 2.53 -17.59
N ALA A 175 11.65 2.81 -16.32
CA ALA A 175 12.34 1.89 -15.41
C ALA A 175 11.38 1.11 -14.49
N SER A 176 10.06 1.37 -14.59
CA SER A 176 9.06 0.65 -13.80
C SER A 176 8.98 -0.82 -14.22
N VAL A 177 8.67 -1.67 -13.24
CA VAL A 177 8.54 -3.12 -13.43
C VAL A 177 7.16 -3.52 -12.91
N PHE A 178 6.35 -4.07 -13.81
CA PHE A 178 5.00 -4.55 -13.49
C PHE A 178 5.07 -6.06 -13.27
N THR A 179 4.98 -6.48 -12.00
CA THR A 179 5.16 -7.88 -11.59
C THR A 179 4.02 -8.42 -10.74
N VAL A 180 3.11 -7.54 -10.32
CA VAL A 180 2.05 -7.88 -9.39
C VAL A 180 0.72 -7.86 -10.10
N ASP A 181 0.29 -9.04 -10.52
CA ASP A 181 -0.99 -9.23 -11.18
C ASP A 181 -2.17 -9.07 -10.21
N ARG A 182 -3.23 -8.43 -10.71
CA ARG A 182 -4.42 -8.03 -9.98
C ARG A 182 -5.65 -8.37 -10.82
N GLY A 183 -5.84 -9.66 -11.08
CA GLY A 183 -6.92 -10.14 -11.95
C GLY A 183 -8.31 -9.85 -11.41
N CYS A 184 -9.15 -9.20 -12.23
CA CYS A 184 -10.57 -9.02 -11.97
C CYS A 184 -11.38 -8.80 -13.25
N GLY A 185 -12.66 -9.15 -13.26
CA GLY A 185 -13.54 -8.80 -14.38
C GLY A 185 -13.06 -9.40 -15.71
N TYR A 186 -13.37 -8.69 -16.79
CA TYR A 186 -12.97 -9.05 -18.16
C TYR A 186 -11.70 -8.33 -18.64
N GLY A 187 -10.99 -7.65 -17.74
CA GLY A 187 -9.79 -6.87 -18.03
C GLY A 187 -8.50 -7.58 -17.64
N PHE A 188 -7.40 -6.85 -17.71
CA PHE A 188 -6.11 -7.23 -17.15
C PHE A 188 -5.57 -6.06 -16.33
N ALA A 189 -5.01 -6.33 -15.16
CA ALA A 189 -4.45 -5.32 -14.31
C ALA A 189 -3.18 -5.86 -13.66
N THR A 190 -2.11 -5.06 -13.67
CA THR A 190 -0.83 -5.40 -13.07
C THR A 190 -0.15 -4.14 -12.55
N GLY A 191 0.69 -4.27 -11.54
CA GLY A 191 1.39 -3.15 -10.92
C GLY A 191 2.77 -3.51 -10.42
N ASP A 192 3.41 -2.54 -9.81
CA ASP A 192 4.61 -2.77 -9.02
C ASP A 192 4.26 -3.18 -7.57
N ASP A 193 5.24 -3.72 -6.84
CA ASP A 193 5.08 -4.18 -5.46
C ASP A 193 4.60 -3.05 -4.53
N GLY A 194 4.98 -1.81 -4.83
CA GLY A 194 4.60 -0.62 -4.05
C GLY A 194 3.23 -0.03 -4.41
N GLN A 195 2.54 -0.57 -5.42
CA GLN A 195 1.32 0.02 -6.00
C GLN A 195 1.47 1.51 -6.37
N ARG A 196 2.69 1.93 -6.72
CA ARG A 196 2.98 3.27 -7.25
C ARG A 196 2.61 3.36 -8.73
N TRP A 197 2.70 2.25 -9.44
CA TRP A 197 2.33 2.13 -10.85
C TRP A 197 1.29 1.02 -11.04
N ALA A 198 0.29 1.31 -11.87
CA ALA A 198 -0.71 0.33 -12.30
C ALA A 198 -0.90 0.43 -13.81
N LEU A 199 -0.80 -0.70 -14.50
CA LEU A 199 -1.22 -0.85 -15.89
C LEU A 199 -2.58 -1.55 -15.89
N ARG A 200 -3.56 -0.99 -16.58
CA ARG A 200 -4.89 -1.57 -16.76
C ARG A 200 -5.24 -1.68 -18.24
N ILE A 201 -5.83 -2.82 -18.60
CA ILE A 201 -6.49 -3.12 -19.88
C ILE A 201 -7.95 -3.37 -19.55
N ASP A 202 -8.78 -2.34 -19.66
CA ASP A 202 -10.20 -2.41 -19.34
C ASP A 202 -11.01 -2.60 -20.63
N HIS A 203 -11.86 -3.63 -20.66
CA HIS A 203 -12.78 -3.86 -21.78
C HIS A 203 -13.96 -2.87 -21.73
N THR A 204 -14.27 -2.25 -22.86
CA THR A 204 -15.37 -1.29 -22.98
C THR A 204 -16.63 -2.02 -23.51
N PRO A 205 -17.73 -2.13 -22.73
CA PRO A 205 -18.96 -2.81 -23.15
C PRO A 205 -19.55 -2.23 -24.46
N PRO A 206 -20.40 -2.96 -25.21
CA PRO A 206 -21.34 -3.98 -24.71
C PRO A 206 -21.02 -5.45 -25.01
N GLU A 207 -20.15 -5.77 -25.97
CA GLU A 207 -19.91 -7.17 -26.38
C GLU A 207 -18.44 -7.55 -26.16
N PRO A 208 -18.15 -8.64 -25.41
CA PRO A 208 -16.79 -9.09 -25.26
C PRO A 208 -16.21 -9.48 -26.63
N PRO A 209 -15.01 -9.02 -26.98
CA PRO A 209 -14.44 -9.32 -28.27
C PRO A 209 -14.22 -10.82 -28.42
N THR A 210 -14.49 -11.32 -29.62
CA THR A 210 -13.98 -12.63 -30.02
C THR A 210 -12.46 -12.62 -29.96
N ALA A 211 -11.83 -13.76 -29.60
CA ALA A 211 -10.38 -13.84 -29.52
C ALA A 211 -9.72 -13.24 -30.75
N SER A 212 -8.87 -12.28 -30.49
CA SER A 212 -8.15 -11.56 -31.52
C SER A 212 -6.92 -10.94 -30.91
N ARG A 213 -5.91 -10.79 -31.75
CA ARG A 213 -4.81 -9.87 -31.46
C ARG A 213 -5.39 -8.45 -31.53
N ILE A 214 -5.25 -7.71 -30.45
CA ILE A 214 -5.66 -6.31 -30.32
C ILE A 214 -4.46 -5.43 -30.63
N VAL A 215 -4.66 -4.37 -31.43
CA VAL A 215 -3.64 -3.37 -31.74
C VAL A 215 -4.13 -2.02 -31.24
N LEU A 216 -3.33 -1.35 -30.43
CA LEU A 216 -3.68 -0.10 -29.79
C LEU A 216 -3.42 1.12 -30.69
N PRO A 217 -4.26 2.18 -30.61
CA PRO A 217 -5.49 2.23 -29.80
C PRO A 217 -6.62 1.42 -30.46
N ASP A 218 -7.42 0.74 -29.64
CA ASP A 218 -8.59 -0.03 -30.09
C ASP A 218 -9.80 0.45 -29.28
N GLU A 219 -10.90 0.79 -29.95
CA GLU A 219 -12.09 1.34 -29.28
C GLU A 219 -12.78 0.37 -28.32
N ARG A 220 -12.46 -0.93 -28.40
CA ARG A 220 -12.99 -1.96 -27.49
C ARG A 220 -12.26 -1.98 -26.14
N PHE A 221 -11.11 -1.31 -26.03
CA PHE A 221 -10.26 -1.36 -24.84
C PHE A 221 -9.74 0.02 -24.44
N GLU A 222 -9.84 0.35 -23.16
CA GLU A 222 -9.08 1.43 -22.54
C GLU A 222 -7.82 0.83 -21.91
N VAL A 223 -6.64 1.22 -22.43
CA VAL A 223 -5.36 0.79 -21.86
C VAL A 223 -4.65 1.99 -21.26
N THR A 224 -4.39 1.94 -19.95
CA THR A 224 -3.84 3.08 -19.21
C THR A 224 -2.75 2.66 -18.24
N VAL A 225 -1.77 3.54 -18.07
CA VAL A 225 -0.85 3.51 -16.94
C VAL A 225 -1.28 4.60 -15.97
N THR A 226 -1.48 4.21 -14.72
CA THR A 226 -1.86 5.08 -13.61
C THR A 226 -0.73 5.11 -12.60
N THR A 227 -0.52 6.26 -11.97
CA THR A 227 0.42 6.43 -10.85
C THR A 227 -0.26 7.06 -9.65
N GLY A 228 0.15 6.67 -8.46
CA GLY A 228 -0.49 7.09 -7.22
C GLY A 228 -0.16 6.19 -6.04
N ALA A 229 -1.14 6.02 -5.15
CA ALA A 229 -1.07 5.09 -4.02
C ALA A 229 -2.33 4.23 -3.97
N HIS A 230 -2.22 3.03 -3.40
CA HIS A 230 -3.33 2.09 -3.22
C HIS A 230 -4.10 1.81 -4.51
N LEU A 231 -3.40 1.78 -5.66
CA LEU A 231 -4.03 1.78 -6.98
C LEU A 231 -4.92 0.57 -7.26
N PHE A 232 -4.77 -0.51 -6.48
CA PHE A 232 -5.61 -1.71 -6.55
C PHE A 232 -6.49 -1.91 -5.32
N ALA A 233 -6.56 -0.93 -4.41
CA ALA A 233 -7.52 -1.01 -3.32
C ALA A 233 -8.95 -1.07 -3.89
N ASN A 234 -9.72 -2.02 -3.38
CA ASN A 234 -11.09 -2.29 -3.79
C ASN A 234 -11.22 -2.64 -5.29
N HIS A 235 -10.16 -3.17 -5.92
CA HIS A 235 -10.17 -3.50 -7.36
C HIS A 235 -11.18 -4.61 -7.69
N CYS A 236 -11.42 -5.52 -6.75
CA CYS A 236 -12.36 -6.64 -6.89
C CYS A 236 -13.47 -6.66 -5.86
N ASP A 237 -13.51 -5.70 -4.95
CA ASP A 237 -14.45 -5.72 -3.85
C ASP A 237 -15.76 -5.06 -4.28
N ASP A 238 -16.89 -5.69 -3.92
CA ASP A 238 -18.23 -5.17 -4.21
C ASP A 238 -18.67 -4.09 -3.21
N ALA A 239 -18.03 -4.07 -2.04
CA ALA A 239 -18.22 -3.11 -0.97
C ALA A 239 -16.87 -2.67 -0.42
N ILE A 240 -16.74 -1.38 -0.14
CA ILE A 240 -15.59 -0.81 0.57
C ILE A 240 -15.90 -0.94 2.06
N GLU A 241 -15.09 -1.70 2.79
CA GLU A 241 -15.20 -1.77 4.24
C GLU A 241 -14.68 -0.47 4.89
N TRP A 242 -15.08 -0.26 6.15
CA TRP A 242 -14.57 0.81 7.00
C TRP A 242 -13.04 0.96 6.96
N PHE A 243 -12.58 2.19 6.71
CA PHE A 243 -11.16 2.56 6.66
C PHE A 243 -10.30 1.82 5.62
N GLU A 244 -10.90 0.99 4.76
CA GLU A 244 -10.16 0.42 3.65
C GLU A 244 -9.61 1.54 2.77
N PRO A 245 -8.36 1.41 2.30
CA PRO A 245 -7.79 2.39 1.40
C PRO A 245 -8.66 2.58 0.16
N GLU A 246 -8.63 3.78 -0.40
CA GLU A 246 -9.17 4.04 -1.73
C GLU A 246 -8.01 4.36 -2.68
N PRO A 247 -8.13 4.04 -3.98
CA PRO A 247 -7.13 4.44 -4.95
C PRO A 247 -6.95 5.96 -4.98
N VAL A 248 -5.73 6.41 -4.66
CA VAL A 248 -5.36 7.83 -4.77
C VAL A 248 -4.56 8.00 -6.04
N VAL A 249 -5.19 8.57 -7.07
CA VAL A 249 -4.59 8.73 -8.41
C VAL A 249 -3.93 10.10 -8.53
N ALA A 250 -2.64 10.12 -8.81
CA ALA A 250 -1.92 11.35 -9.17
C ALA A 250 -2.01 11.64 -10.67
N ALA A 251 -1.87 10.61 -11.51
CA ALA A 251 -1.98 10.75 -12.95
C ALA A 251 -2.46 9.46 -13.61
N ARG A 252 -3.11 9.62 -14.77
CA ARG A 252 -3.49 8.54 -15.68
C ARG A 252 -3.05 8.91 -17.09
N TRP A 253 -2.29 8.04 -17.73
CA TRP A 253 -1.74 8.23 -19.06
C TRP A 253 -2.18 7.12 -20.00
N PRO A 254 -2.68 7.43 -21.21
CA PRO A 254 -3.14 6.43 -22.15
C PRO A 254 -1.97 5.71 -22.82
N VAL A 255 -2.15 4.41 -23.08
CA VAL A 255 -1.29 3.65 -23.98
C VAL A 255 -1.78 3.85 -25.41
N THR A 256 -0.94 4.50 -26.23
CA THR A 256 -1.28 4.99 -27.58
C THR A 256 -0.79 4.08 -28.70
N ALA A 257 0.06 3.11 -28.40
CA ALA A 257 0.50 2.07 -29.34
C ALA A 257 0.82 0.79 -28.57
N GLY A 258 0.85 -0.34 -29.27
CA GLY A 258 1.14 -1.65 -28.71
C GLY A 258 0.15 -2.72 -29.17
N SER A 259 0.33 -3.95 -28.69
CA SER A 259 -0.60 -5.03 -28.98
C SER A 259 -0.53 -6.15 -27.95
N PHE A 260 -1.65 -6.85 -27.78
CA PHE A 260 -1.80 -8.00 -26.89
C PHE A 260 -2.82 -8.97 -27.48
N ASP A 261 -2.85 -10.21 -27.00
CA ASP A 261 -3.85 -11.21 -27.40
C ASP A 261 -4.96 -11.27 -26.35
N TYR A 262 -6.22 -11.16 -26.77
CA TYR A 262 -7.38 -11.28 -25.89
C TYR A 262 -8.05 -12.66 -26.10
N PRO A 263 -8.39 -13.40 -25.02
CA PRO A 263 -9.00 -14.73 -25.15
C PRO A 263 -10.43 -14.67 -25.72
N VAL A 264 -10.97 -15.83 -26.13
CA VAL A 264 -12.41 -15.93 -26.42
C VAL A 264 -13.11 -16.01 -25.06
N VAL A 265 -14.02 -15.09 -24.81
CA VAL A 265 -14.93 -15.19 -23.66
C VAL A 265 -16.14 -16.02 -24.06
N ASP A 266 -16.31 -17.21 -23.47
CA ASP A 266 -17.58 -17.92 -23.57
C ASP A 266 -18.56 -17.34 -22.55
N THR A 267 -19.44 -16.44 -23.00
CA THR A 267 -20.47 -15.84 -22.14
C THR A 267 -21.66 -16.77 -21.90
N THR A 268 -21.74 -17.93 -22.55
CA THR A 268 -22.91 -18.82 -22.49
C THR A 268 -22.94 -19.69 -21.22
N THR A 269 -21.79 -19.89 -20.58
CA THR A 269 -21.67 -20.65 -19.33
C THR A 269 -22.01 -19.86 -18.07
N GLY A 270 -22.29 -18.55 -18.19
CA GLY A 270 -22.97 -17.76 -17.16
C GLY A 270 -22.25 -17.68 -15.81
N GLY A 271 -20.92 -17.73 -15.76
CA GLY A 271 -20.16 -17.58 -14.51
C GLY A 271 -18.65 -17.65 -14.71
N CYS A 272 -17.91 -17.23 -13.68
CA CYS A 272 -16.46 -17.41 -13.53
C CYS A 272 -16.02 -18.74 -14.14
N ALA A 273 -15.24 -18.70 -15.23
CA ALA A 273 -14.63 -19.92 -15.73
C ALA A 273 -13.61 -20.47 -14.72
N GLY A 274 -13.10 -19.63 -13.80
CA GLY A 274 -12.06 -19.98 -12.84
C GLY A 274 -10.72 -20.31 -13.52
N GLU A 275 -10.61 -20.04 -14.82
CA GLU A 275 -9.39 -20.25 -15.60
C GLU A 275 -8.58 -18.96 -15.58
N SER A 276 -7.34 -19.04 -15.11
CA SER A 276 -6.37 -17.95 -15.25
C SER A 276 -6.09 -17.71 -16.73
N VAL A 277 -6.22 -16.46 -17.17
CA VAL A 277 -5.86 -16.04 -18.52
C VAL A 277 -4.61 -15.17 -18.45
N THR A 278 -3.61 -15.47 -19.27
CA THR A 278 -2.41 -14.65 -19.41
C THR A 278 -2.37 -13.99 -20.78
N THR A 279 -1.95 -12.73 -20.82
CA THR A 279 -1.63 -12.00 -22.05
C THR A 279 -0.26 -11.35 -21.95
N VAL A 280 0.29 -10.90 -23.08
CA VAL A 280 1.53 -10.13 -23.11
C VAL A 280 1.29 -8.84 -23.88
N LEU A 281 1.39 -7.71 -23.20
CA LEU A 281 1.38 -6.39 -23.82
C LEU A 281 2.76 -6.11 -24.40
N THR A 282 2.83 -5.96 -25.72
CA THR A 282 4.09 -5.79 -26.47
C THR A 282 4.12 -4.47 -27.23
N GLY A 283 5.29 -3.82 -27.25
CA GLY A 283 5.51 -2.56 -27.97
C GLY A 283 4.62 -1.42 -27.48
N ALA A 284 4.35 -1.37 -26.17
CA ALA A 284 3.47 -0.37 -25.59
C ALA A 284 4.15 1.00 -25.54
N THR A 285 3.46 2.03 -26.02
CA THR A 285 3.91 3.42 -25.90
C THR A 285 2.89 4.23 -25.10
N VAL A 286 3.30 4.73 -23.94
CA VAL A 286 2.49 5.56 -23.03
C VAL A 286 2.67 7.02 -23.39
N GLN A 287 1.58 7.76 -23.57
CA GLN A 287 1.64 9.20 -23.80
C GLN A 287 1.65 9.95 -22.47
N THR A 288 2.82 10.46 -22.06
CA THR A 288 2.99 11.26 -20.83
C THR A 288 3.01 12.76 -21.12
N PRO A 289 3.00 13.64 -20.09
CA PRO A 289 3.12 15.09 -20.28
C PRO A 289 4.45 15.55 -20.91
N ILE A 290 5.53 14.79 -20.69
CA ILE A 290 6.87 15.13 -21.22
C ILE A 290 7.17 14.47 -22.59
N GLY A 291 6.31 13.57 -23.05
CA GLY A 291 6.46 12.86 -24.31
C GLY A 291 6.06 11.38 -24.26
N PRO A 292 6.18 10.66 -25.39
CA PRO A 292 5.95 9.22 -25.42
C PRO A 292 7.04 8.46 -24.65
N VAL A 293 6.64 7.44 -23.90
CA VAL A 293 7.52 6.51 -23.19
C VAL A 293 7.21 5.09 -23.62
N ASP A 294 8.20 4.38 -24.14
CA ASP A 294 8.06 2.97 -24.52
C ASP A 294 8.27 2.06 -23.30
N LEU A 295 7.43 1.06 -23.17
CA LEU A 295 7.54 0.02 -22.14
C LEU A 295 8.10 -1.27 -22.75
N GLU A 296 8.87 -2.00 -21.95
CA GLU A 296 9.22 -3.39 -22.25
C GLU A 296 7.97 -4.28 -22.32
N PRO A 297 8.05 -5.49 -22.90
CA PRO A 297 6.95 -6.43 -22.85
C PRO A 297 6.51 -6.75 -21.42
N ILE A 298 5.20 -6.69 -21.17
CA ILE A 298 4.61 -6.95 -19.85
C ILE A 298 3.68 -8.16 -19.96
N GLU A 299 4.00 -9.22 -19.24
CA GLU A 299 3.11 -10.36 -19.05
C GLU A 299 2.10 -10.02 -17.95
N ILE A 300 0.82 -10.31 -18.17
CA ILE A 300 -0.26 -10.01 -17.22
C ILE A 300 -1.18 -11.21 -17.13
N THR A 301 -1.41 -11.70 -15.92
CA THR A 301 -2.34 -12.78 -15.63
C THR A 301 -3.59 -12.24 -14.91
N ASN A 302 -4.76 -12.64 -15.39
CA ASN A 302 -6.01 -12.48 -14.66
C ASN A 302 -6.49 -13.85 -14.18
N GLU A 303 -6.35 -14.10 -12.87
CA GLU A 303 -6.77 -15.36 -12.22
C GLU A 303 -8.28 -15.48 -12.01
N ALA A 304 -9.01 -14.37 -12.11
CA ALA A 304 -10.45 -14.27 -11.94
C ALA A 304 -11.12 -13.79 -13.25
N PHE A 305 -10.60 -14.21 -14.40
CA PHE A 305 -11.06 -13.70 -15.68
C PHE A 305 -12.53 -14.07 -15.94
N GLY A 306 -13.34 -13.06 -16.24
CA GLY A 306 -14.78 -13.15 -16.42
C GLY A 306 -15.59 -13.29 -15.12
N CYS A 307 -14.96 -13.16 -13.96
CA CYS A 307 -15.63 -13.02 -12.68
C CYS A 307 -16.06 -11.58 -12.46
N PHE A 308 -17.32 -11.36 -12.08
CA PHE A 308 -17.71 -10.07 -11.50
C PHE A 308 -17.11 -9.95 -10.10
N ALA A 309 -16.76 -8.73 -9.70
CA ALA A 309 -16.55 -8.39 -8.30
C ALA A 309 -17.77 -8.88 -7.48
N GLY A 310 -17.52 -9.41 -6.29
CA GLY A 310 -18.57 -9.94 -5.42
C GLY A 310 -18.11 -10.00 -3.98
#